data_AF-A0A6H2DMH0-F1
#
_entry.id   AF-A0A6H2DMH0-F1
#
_cell.length_a   1.000
_cell.length_b   1.000
_cell.length_c   1.000
_cell.angle_alpha   90.00
_cell.angle_beta   90.00
_cell.angle_gamma   90.00
#
_symmetry.space_group_name_H-M   'P 1'
#
loop_
_entity.id
_entity.type
_entity.pdbx_description
1 polymer ?
#
loop_
_entity_poly.entity_id
_entity_poly.type
_entity_poly.pdbx_seq_one_letter_code
_entity_poly.pdbx_strand_id
1 'polypeptide(L)'
;MKISHQIEVQEPNISIQNRRVFIRQRPNGMPTIDDFGVEDVTINNIPDGHVVAKVDTLSMDAWIRTTLNDAGMHKTGDIGTTIRAFGVGQVVESKSDKLAVGDWVYGILSAQTHALVPDAAVTKVEPEKDIEPSAFVGPLGITTGLTAWVGLVMVGEVKEGETVVVSGAAGAVGSVVVQLAKARGLKLSALPVALKNVLI
;
A
#
# COMPACT_ATOMS: atom_id res chain seq x y z
N MET A 1 39.28 38.70 -24.56
CA MET A 1 38.87 38.50 -23.16
C MET A 1 37.44 37.96 -23.18
N LYS A 2 37.27 36.62 -23.13
CA LYS A 2 35.94 35.99 -23.15
C LYS A 2 35.44 35.93 -21.71
N ILE A 3 34.39 36.68 -21.40
CA ILE A 3 33.71 36.64 -20.11
C ILE A 3 32.65 35.54 -20.21
N SER A 4 32.98 34.34 -19.76
CA SER A 4 32.03 33.25 -19.58
C SER A 4 31.18 33.55 -18.35
N HIS A 5 29.94 34.00 -18.56
CA HIS A 5 28.91 33.98 -17.52
C HIS A 5 28.51 32.52 -17.29
N GLN A 6 28.96 31.94 -16.19
CA GLN A 6 28.35 30.74 -15.63
C GLN A 6 27.01 31.18 -15.02
N ILE A 7 25.92 30.75 -15.63
CA ILE A 7 24.60 30.84 -15.01
C ILE A 7 24.56 29.71 -13.99
N GLU A 8 24.72 30.04 -12.70
CA GLU A 8 24.34 29.14 -11.62
C GLU A 8 22.83 28.90 -11.74
N VAL A 9 22.45 27.74 -12.26
CA VAL A 9 21.07 27.27 -12.21
C VAL A 9 20.81 26.94 -10.75
N GLN A 10 20.17 27.86 -10.05
CA GLN A 10 19.72 27.65 -8.68
C GLN A 10 18.60 26.61 -8.74
N GLU A 11 18.93 25.33 -8.53
CA GLU A 11 17.90 24.29 -8.44
C GLU A 11 16.92 24.66 -7.32
N PRO A 12 15.61 24.45 -7.51
CA PRO A 12 14.65 24.72 -6.47
C PRO A 12 15.05 23.97 -5.20
N ASN A 13 15.21 24.69 -4.09
CA ASN A 13 15.52 24.11 -2.79
C ASN A 13 14.29 23.34 -2.28
N ILE A 14 14.09 22.12 -2.78
CA ILE A 14 13.11 21.19 -2.25
C ILE A 14 13.62 20.73 -0.88
N SER A 15 12.80 20.90 0.16
CA SER A 15 13.09 20.42 1.51
C SER A 15 11.79 19.98 2.15
N ILE A 16 11.45 18.70 1.98
CA ILE A 16 10.23 18.11 2.54
C ILE A 16 10.59 17.30 3.78
N GLN A 17 9.97 17.63 4.90
CA GLN A 17 10.08 16.84 6.13
C GLN A 17 9.20 15.60 6.04
N ASN A 18 9.82 14.43 6.21
CA ASN A 18 9.16 13.15 6.14
C ASN A 18 9.36 12.38 7.45
N ARG A 19 8.29 12.19 8.21
CA ARG A 19 8.27 11.26 9.34
C ARG A 19 8.05 9.84 8.83
N ARG A 20 8.93 8.92 9.21
CA ARG A 20 8.85 7.50 8.82
C ARG A 20 8.93 6.55 10.00
N VAL A 21 8.31 5.38 9.87
CA VAL A 21 8.49 4.24 10.75
C VAL A 21 9.42 3.24 10.06
N PHE A 22 10.54 2.91 10.69
CA PHE A 22 11.57 2.04 10.12
C PHE A 22 11.79 0.77 10.94
N ILE A 23 12.37 -0.25 10.30
CA ILE A 23 12.75 -1.51 10.95
C ILE A 23 14.03 -1.27 11.75
N ARG A 24 13.96 -1.27 13.08
CA ARG A 24 15.12 -1.09 13.96
C ARG A 24 15.91 -2.38 14.11
N GLN A 25 15.21 -3.50 14.26
CA GLN A 25 15.80 -4.84 14.43
C GLN A 25 14.83 -5.91 13.94
N ARG A 26 15.31 -7.15 13.84
CA ARG A 26 14.49 -8.28 13.40
C ARG A 26 13.64 -8.79 14.57
N PRO A 27 12.31 -8.93 14.40
CA PRO A 27 11.48 -9.56 15.41
C PRO A 27 11.90 -11.01 15.67
N ASN A 28 11.97 -11.40 16.94
CA ASN A 28 12.04 -12.79 17.35
C ASN A 28 10.64 -13.28 17.73
N GLY A 29 9.93 -13.89 16.77
CA GLY A 29 8.55 -14.35 16.95
C GLY A 29 7.51 -13.30 16.57
N MET A 30 6.73 -12.82 17.55
CA MET A 30 5.74 -11.76 17.31
C MET A 30 6.42 -10.39 17.30
N PRO A 31 6.13 -9.51 16.32
CA PRO A 31 6.64 -8.15 16.32
C PRO A 31 6.21 -7.39 17.58
N THR A 32 7.15 -6.63 18.13
CA THR A 32 6.98 -5.73 19.27
C THR A 32 7.28 -4.30 18.83
N ILE A 33 6.91 -3.31 19.67
CA ILE A 33 7.20 -1.90 19.38
C ILE A 33 8.72 -1.66 19.29
N ASP A 34 9.52 -2.39 20.05
CA ASP A 34 10.98 -2.23 20.10
C ASP A 34 11.67 -2.62 18.78
N ASP A 35 11.01 -3.43 17.97
CA ASP A 35 11.50 -3.83 16.64
C ASP A 35 11.48 -2.69 15.61
N PHE A 36 10.82 -1.58 15.95
CA PHE A 36 10.62 -0.44 15.07
C PHE A 36 11.11 0.87 15.69
N GLY A 37 11.43 1.83 14.84
CA GLY A 37 11.73 3.20 15.23
C GLY A 37 10.90 4.21 14.44
N VAL A 38 10.82 5.43 14.95
CA VAL A 38 10.22 6.57 14.26
C VAL A 38 11.27 7.67 14.18
N GLU A 39 11.43 8.26 13.01
CA GLU A 39 12.36 9.37 12.80
C GLU A 39 11.83 10.33 11.73
N ASP A 40 12.34 11.56 11.77
CA ASP A 40 12.12 12.58 10.75
C ASP A 40 13.34 12.61 9.82
N VAL A 41 13.10 12.45 8.51
CA VAL A 41 14.12 12.55 7.46
C VAL A 41 13.73 13.64 6.47
N THR A 42 14.71 14.28 5.83
CA THR A 42 14.44 15.32 4.83
C THR A 42 14.64 14.80 3.41
N ILE A 43 13.65 15.02 2.55
CA ILE A 43 13.76 14.81 1.11
C ILE A 43 14.25 16.12 0.49
N ASN A 44 15.52 16.13 0.08
CA ASN A 44 16.18 17.32 -0.48
C ASN A 44 16.39 17.26 -1.99
N ASN A 45 16.10 16.11 -2.61
CA ASN A 45 16.25 15.91 -4.05
C ASN A 45 15.20 14.93 -4.55
N ILE A 46 14.67 15.21 -5.73
CA ILE A 46 13.77 14.34 -6.47
C ILE A 46 14.49 13.98 -7.77
N PRO A 47 14.83 12.70 -8.00
CA PRO A 47 15.42 12.29 -9.28
C PRO A 47 14.40 12.39 -10.43
N ASP A 48 14.86 12.45 -11.67
CA ASP A 48 13.97 12.37 -12.83
C ASP A 48 13.18 11.06 -12.82
N GLY A 49 11.93 11.11 -13.30
CA GLY A 49 11.01 9.96 -13.26
C GLY A 49 10.52 9.59 -11.85
N HIS A 50 10.67 10.47 -10.86
CA HIS A 50 10.16 10.28 -9.50
C HIS A 50 9.14 11.35 -9.11
N VAL A 51 8.32 10.99 -8.13
CA VAL A 51 7.37 11.88 -7.48
C VAL A 51 7.50 11.78 -5.97
N VAL A 52 7.08 12.82 -5.26
CA VAL A 52 6.82 12.76 -3.82
C VAL A 52 5.31 12.75 -3.62
N ALA A 53 4.79 11.68 -3.04
CA ALA A 53 3.40 11.57 -2.64
C ALA A 53 3.26 11.86 -1.14
N LYS A 54 2.39 12.81 -0.77
CA LYS A 54 1.92 12.93 0.61
C LYS A 54 0.96 11.78 0.87
N VAL A 55 1.35 10.91 1.80
CA VAL A 55 0.59 9.71 2.12
C VAL A 55 -0.65 10.11 2.91
N ASP A 56 -1.81 9.70 2.41
CA ASP A 56 -3.10 9.95 3.06
C ASP A 56 -3.47 8.75 3.94
N THR A 57 -3.53 7.56 3.33
CA THR A 57 -3.93 6.33 4.00
C THR A 57 -2.99 5.18 3.63
N LEU A 58 -2.68 4.34 4.62
CA LEU A 58 -1.91 3.11 4.45
C LEU A 58 -2.76 1.88 4.73
N SER A 59 -2.55 0.81 3.97
CA SER A 59 -3.11 -0.50 4.29
C SER A 59 -2.27 -1.22 5.35
N MET A 60 -2.94 -1.74 6.38
CA MET A 60 -2.35 -2.62 7.38
C MET A 60 -2.64 -4.08 7.04
N ASP A 61 -1.81 -4.66 6.16
CA ASP A 61 -2.02 -6.02 5.67
C ASP A 61 -1.19 -7.07 6.42
N ALA A 62 -1.71 -8.31 6.48
CA ALA A 62 -1.00 -9.43 7.10
C ALA A 62 0.33 -9.77 6.41
N TRP A 63 0.48 -9.49 5.11
CA TRP A 63 1.72 -9.77 4.36
C TRP A 63 2.90 -8.94 4.85
N ILE A 64 2.66 -7.77 5.45
CA ILE A 64 3.73 -6.92 5.99
C ILE A 64 4.58 -7.70 6.99
N ARG A 65 3.94 -8.53 7.84
CA ARG A 65 4.64 -9.39 8.80
C ARG A 65 5.66 -10.32 8.14
N THR A 66 5.35 -10.85 6.96
CA THR A 66 6.23 -11.76 6.22
C THR A 66 7.39 -11.07 5.53
N THR A 67 7.49 -9.74 5.61
CA THR A 67 8.65 -8.96 5.13
C THR A 67 9.66 -8.65 6.24
N LEU A 68 9.34 -8.96 7.50
CA LEU A 68 10.15 -8.60 8.65
C LEU A 68 11.24 -9.61 8.99
N ASN A 69 11.20 -10.81 8.38
CA ASN A 69 12.10 -11.92 8.65
C ASN A 69 12.43 -12.68 7.35
N ASP A 70 13.66 -13.17 7.24
CA ASP A 70 14.18 -13.89 6.06
C ASP A 70 13.53 -15.24 5.79
N ALA A 71 12.90 -15.85 6.79
CA ALA A 71 12.08 -17.04 6.61
C ALA A 71 10.67 -16.73 6.06
N GLY A 72 10.38 -15.47 5.75
CA GLY A 72 9.09 -15.01 5.25
C GLY A 72 8.86 -15.34 3.77
N MET A 73 7.59 -15.25 3.36
CA MET A 73 7.15 -15.53 1.98
C MET A 73 7.49 -14.41 0.99
N HIS A 74 7.75 -13.19 1.48
CA HIS A 74 8.01 -12.01 0.66
C HIS A 74 9.43 -11.52 0.88
N LYS A 75 9.95 -10.74 -0.09
CA LYS A 75 11.25 -10.10 0.05
C LYS A 75 11.35 -9.33 1.37
N THR A 76 12.32 -9.70 2.19
CA THR A 76 12.61 -9.06 3.47
C THR A 76 12.99 -7.60 3.28
N GLY A 77 12.48 -6.72 4.14
CA GLY A 77 12.94 -5.33 4.22
C GLY A 77 14.24 -5.23 5.02
N ASP A 78 15.19 -4.41 4.60
CA ASP A 78 16.46 -4.25 5.30
C ASP A 78 16.29 -3.47 6.62
N ILE A 79 17.17 -3.73 7.59
CA ILE A 79 17.23 -2.92 8.82
C ILE A 79 17.52 -1.46 8.44
N GLY A 80 16.82 -0.52 9.07
CA GLY A 80 16.90 0.91 8.78
C GLY A 80 15.98 1.39 7.65
N THR A 81 15.29 0.48 6.95
CA THR A 81 14.34 0.85 5.89
C THR A 81 12.93 1.09 6.43
N THR A 82 12.17 1.96 5.76
CA THR A 82 10.76 2.22 6.08
C THR A 82 9.95 0.93 5.93
N ILE A 83 9.03 0.68 6.87
CA ILE A 83 8.14 -0.49 6.82
C ILE A 83 7.30 -0.42 5.54
N ARG A 84 7.39 -1.46 4.71
CA ARG A 84 6.61 -1.55 3.47
C ARG A 84 5.13 -1.69 3.78
N ALA A 85 4.32 -0.91 3.07
CA ALA A 85 2.87 -0.96 3.11
C ALA A 85 2.32 -0.41 1.79
N PHE A 86 1.20 -0.95 1.34
CA PHE A 86 0.42 -0.29 0.29
C PHE A 86 -0.19 1.00 0.86
N GLY A 87 -0.35 2.00 0.01
CA GLY A 87 -0.88 3.29 0.39
C GLY A 87 -1.55 3.98 -0.78
N VAL A 88 -2.37 4.96 -0.43
CA VAL A 88 -2.92 5.96 -1.33
C VAL A 88 -2.47 7.34 -0.84
N GLY A 89 -2.15 8.22 -1.76
CA GLY A 89 -1.67 9.56 -1.45
C GLY A 89 -1.74 10.49 -2.64
N GLN A 90 -1.55 11.77 -2.38
CA GLN A 90 -1.57 12.80 -3.42
C GLN A 90 -0.14 13.25 -3.74
N VAL A 91 0.19 13.35 -5.03
CA VAL A 91 1.48 13.87 -5.49
C VAL A 91 1.58 15.34 -5.10
N VAL A 92 2.63 15.68 -4.35
CA VAL A 92 2.92 17.06 -3.91
C VAL A 92 4.11 17.67 -4.64
N GLU A 93 5.01 16.85 -5.17
CA GLU A 93 6.11 17.26 -6.05
C GLU A 93 6.33 16.20 -7.13
N SER A 94 6.74 16.61 -8.34
CA SER A 94 6.95 15.69 -9.46
C SER A 94 8.10 16.12 -10.36
N LYS A 95 8.97 15.15 -10.70
CA LYS A 95 9.86 15.18 -11.87
C LYS A 95 9.51 14.04 -12.84
N SER A 96 8.25 13.62 -12.86
CA SER A 96 7.71 12.62 -13.79
C SER A 96 7.03 13.31 -14.98
N ASP A 97 7.12 12.70 -16.15
CA ASP A 97 6.36 13.06 -17.35
C ASP A 97 4.94 12.44 -17.38
N LYS A 98 4.64 11.51 -16.45
CA LYS A 98 3.37 10.76 -16.38
C LYS A 98 2.45 11.18 -15.25
N LEU A 99 3.01 11.76 -14.19
CA LEU A 99 2.29 12.11 -12.95
C LEU A 99 2.51 13.58 -12.63
N ALA A 100 1.42 14.30 -12.40
CA ALA A 100 1.46 15.72 -12.06
C ALA A 100 1.18 15.95 -10.56
N VAL A 101 1.60 17.10 -10.04
CA VAL A 101 1.18 17.55 -8.71
C VAL A 101 -0.35 17.62 -8.65
N GLY A 102 -0.92 17.09 -7.57
CA GLY A 102 -2.37 16.95 -7.36
C GLY A 102 -2.93 15.58 -7.76
N ASP A 103 -2.20 14.78 -8.54
CA ASP A 103 -2.64 13.42 -8.90
C ASP A 103 -2.70 12.52 -7.67
N TRP A 104 -3.73 11.69 -7.60
CA TRP A 104 -3.84 10.62 -6.62
C TRP A 104 -3.16 9.36 -7.13
N VAL A 105 -2.39 8.71 -6.26
CA VAL A 105 -1.63 7.51 -6.61
C VAL A 105 -1.81 6.42 -5.57
N TYR A 106 -1.84 5.18 -6.05
CA TYR A 106 -1.80 3.96 -5.25
C TYR A 106 -0.50 3.20 -5.51
N GLY A 107 0.10 2.64 -4.47
CA GLY A 107 1.28 1.79 -4.60
C GLY A 107 1.94 1.49 -3.26
N ILE A 108 3.19 1.04 -3.26
CA ILE A 108 3.95 0.82 -2.02
C ILE A 108 4.48 2.17 -1.52
N LEU A 109 3.65 2.90 -0.77
CA LEU A 109 4.03 4.20 -0.21
C LEU A 109 4.77 4.07 1.13
N SER A 110 4.68 2.91 1.78
CA SER A 110 5.36 2.58 3.05
C SER A 110 4.93 3.46 4.23
N ALA A 111 5.28 3.05 5.45
CA ALA A 111 4.87 3.69 6.70
C ALA A 111 5.55 5.04 6.94
N GLN A 112 5.11 6.09 6.23
CA GLN A 112 5.70 7.42 6.29
C GLN A 112 4.72 8.51 5.83
N THR A 113 5.03 9.78 6.11
CA THR A 113 4.19 10.93 5.73
C THR A 113 4.34 11.37 4.27
N HIS A 114 5.55 11.22 3.71
CA HIS A 114 5.87 11.60 2.34
C HIS A 114 6.73 10.51 1.70
N ALA A 115 6.27 9.95 0.59
CA ALA A 115 6.93 8.87 -0.11
C ALA A 115 7.59 9.40 -1.39
N LEU A 116 8.91 9.43 -1.44
CA LEU A 116 9.67 9.60 -2.68
C LEU A 116 9.71 8.26 -3.41
N VAL A 117 9.07 8.17 -4.58
CA VAL A 117 8.90 6.92 -5.32
C VAL A 117 9.12 7.13 -6.83
N PRO A 118 9.64 6.13 -7.56
CA PRO A 118 9.62 6.13 -9.02
C PRO A 118 8.18 6.17 -9.52
N ASP A 119 7.91 6.90 -10.60
CA ASP A 119 6.57 6.96 -11.20
C ASP A 119 6.06 5.58 -11.63
N ALA A 120 6.96 4.71 -12.09
CA ALA A 120 6.64 3.35 -12.51
C ALA A 120 6.26 2.41 -11.35
N ALA A 121 6.51 2.82 -10.10
CA ALA A 121 6.18 2.02 -8.91
C ALA A 121 4.79 2.33 -8.33
N VAL A 122 4.08 3.31 -8.91
CA VAL A 122 2.74 3.72 -8.49
C VAL A 122 1.78 3.80 -9.67
N THR A 123 0.50 3.63 -9.38
CA THR A 123 -0.58 3.72 -10.36
C THR A 123 -1.43 4.93 -10.02
N LYS A 124 -1.72 5.79 -11.02
CA LYS A 124 -2.69 6.87 -10.84
C LYS A 124 -4.08 6.29 -10.55
N VAL A 125 -4.75 6.84 -9.56
CA VAL A 125 -6.13 6.50 -9.20
C VAL A 125 -6.97 7.77 -9.23
N GLU A 126 -8.27 7.62 -9.44
CA GLU A 126 -9.21 8.74 -9.57
C GLU A 126 -10.31 8.58 -8.52
N PRO A 127 -10.12 9.15 -7.31
CA PRO A 127 -11.21 9.23 -6.34
C PRO A 127 -12.37 10.04 -6.90
N GLU A 128 -13.57 9.48 -6.76
CA GLU A 128 -14.82 10.13 -7.17
C GLU A 128 -15.49 10.80 -5.98
N LYS A 129 -16.47 11.67 -6.24
CA LYS A 129 -17.15 12.47 -5.21
C LYS A 129 -17.66 11.62 -4.02
N ASP A 130 -18.14 10.41 -4.28
CA ASP A 130 -18.74 9.52 -3.29
C ASP A 130 -17.83 8.32 -2.94
N ILE A 131 -16.57 8.33 -3.42
CA ILE A 131 -15.57 7.28 -3.19
C ILE A 131 -14.34 7.92 -2.55
N GLU A 132 -14.23 7.77 -1.22
CA GLU A 132 -13.06 8.23 -0.47
C GLU A 132 -11.77 7.57 -1.00
N PRO A 133 -10.63 8.30 -1.04
CA PRO A 133 -9.35 7.75 -1.51
C PRO A 133 -8.93 6.45 -0.80
N SER A 134 -9.25 6.31 0.48
CA SER A 134 -8.99 5.10 1.28
C SER A 134 -9.62 3.82 0.68
N ALA A 135 -10.66 3.93 -0.14
CA ALA A 135 -11.25 2.78 -0.83
C ALA A 135 -10.24 2.05 -1.74
N PHE A 136 -9.26 2.77 -2.31
CA PHE A 136 -8.22 2.21 -3.19
C PHE A 136 -7.17 1.36 -2.47
N VAL A 137 -7.08 1.45 -1.13
CA VAL A 137 -6.31 0.49 -0.31
C VAL A 137 -7.20 -0.54 0.38
N GLY A 138 -8.51 -0.49 0.13
CA GLY A 138 -9.52 -1.38 0.71
C GLY A 138 -10.34 -2.09 -0.38
N PRO A 139 -11.67 -1.91 -0.44
CA PRO A 139 -12.53 -2.64 -1.38
C PRO A 139 -12.23 -2.46 -2.87
N LEU A 140 -11.57 -1.37 -3.28
CA LEU A 140 -11.12 -1.14 -4.66
C LEU A 140 -9.63 -1.49 -4.85
N GLY A 141 -8.93 -1.84 -3.78
CA GLY A 141 -7.52 -2.17 -3.77
C GLY A 141 -7.21 -3.64 -4.06
N ILE A 142 -5.93 -3.92 -4.26
CA ILE A 142 -5.45 -5.26 -4.63
C ILE A 142 -5.64 -6.26 -3.49
N THR A 143 -5.18 -5.93 -2.28
CA THR A 143 -5.08 -6.89 -1.16
C THR A 143 -6.43 -7.28 -0.56
N THR A 144 -7.47 -6.49 -0.81
CA THR A 144 -8.80 -6.69 -0.22
C THR A 144 -9.85 -6.94 -1.30
N GLY A 145 -10.15 -5.93 -2.12
CA GLY A 145 -11.18 -6.01 -3.16
C GLY A 145 -10.89 -7.05 -4.23
N LEU A 146 -9.76 -6.87 -4.92
CA LEU A 146 -9.38 -7.75 -6.02
C LEU A 146 -9.12 -9.17 -5.52
N THR A 147 -8.44 -9.35 -4.39
CA THR A 147 -8.26 -10.67 -3.77
C THR A 147 -9.60 -11.36 -3.49
N ALA A 148 -10.58 -10.64 -2.91
CA ALA A 148 -11.91 -11.19 -2.65
C ALA A 148 -12.62 -11.62 -3.94
N TRP A 149 -12.58 -10.77 -4.96
CA TRP A 149 -13.23 -11.05 -6.25
C TRP A 149 -12.57 -12.21 -6.98
N VAL A 150 -11.24 -12.24 -7.09
CA VAL A 150 -10.51 -13.33 -7.75
C VAL A 150 -10.73 -14.65 -7.03
N GLY A 151 -10.62 -14.66 -5.70
CA GLY A 151 -10.84 -15.87 -4.91
C GLY A 151 -12.24 -16.44 -5.08
N LEU A 152 -13.27 -15.58 -5.07
CA LEU A 152 -14.65 -16.02 -5.22
C LEU A 152 -15.00 -16.42 -6.67
N VAL A 153 -14.64 -15.59 -7.65
CA VAL A 153 -15.14 -15.68 -9.03
C VAL A 153 -14.24 -16.51 -9.92
N MET A 154 -12.92 -16.29 -9.86
CA MET A 154 -11.97 -16.90 -10.79
C MET A 154 -11.41 -18.22 -10.27
N VAL A 155 -11.16 -18.31 -8.96
CA VAL A 155 -10.59 -19.51 -8.35
C VAL A 155 -11.70 -20.42 -7.82
N GLY A 156 -12.65 -19.85 -7.09
CA GLY A 156 -13.77 -20.61 -6.53
C GLY A 156 -14.81 -21.03 -7.57
N GLU A 157 -14.92 -20.30 -8.69
CA GLU A 157 -15.89 -20.53 -9.79
C GLU A 157 -17.32 -20.83 -9.31
N VAL A 158 -17.71 -20.21 -8.19
CA VAL A 158 -18.97 -20.54 -7.50
C VAL A 158 -20.19 -20.11 -8.32
N LYS A 159 -21.18 -21.00 -8.37
CA LYS A 159 -22.42 -20.81 -9.15
C LYS A 159 -23.58 -20.40 -8.27
N GLU A 160 -24.55 -19.73 -8.87
CA GLU A 160 -25.78 -19.32 -8.18
C GLU A 160 -26.44 -20.50 -7.43
N GLY A 161 -26.88 -20.24 -6.20
CA GLY A 161 -27.50 -21.26 -5.34
C GLY A 161 -26.54 -22.20 -4.59
N GLU A 162 -25.24 -22.20 -4.92
CA GLU A 162 -24.22 -22.91 -4.16
C GLU A 162 -23.97 -22.26 -2.78
N THR A 163 -23.34 -23.02 -1.89
CA THR A 163 -23.01 -22.56 -0.53
C THR A 163 -21.53 -22.24 -0.43
N VAL A 164 -21.21 -21.03 0.02
CA VAL A 164 -19.85 -20.59 0.29
C VAL A 164 -19.62 -20.49 1.79
N VAL A 165 -18.52 -21.07 2.25
CA VAL A 165 -18.03 -20.92 3.63
C VAL A 165 -16.88 -19.93 3.64
N VAL A 166 -17.01 -18.84 4.39
CA VAL A 166 -15.98 -17.80 4.50
C VAL A 166 -15.38 -17.84 5.91
N SER A 167 -14.09 -18.19 6.01
CA SER A 167 -13.33 -18.02 7.25
C SER A 167 -12.77 -16.61 7.35
N GLY A 168 -12.59 -16.11 8.58
CA GLY A 168 -12.14 -14.72 8.79
C GLY A 168 -13.10 -13.68 8.17
N ALA A 169 -14.40 -13.98 8.14
CA ALA A 169 -15.41 -13.21 7.42
C ALA A 169 -15.58 -11.76 7.90
N ALA A 170 -15.10 -11.45 9.12
CA ALA A 170 -15.09 -10.11 9.67
C ALA A 170 -13.83 -9.29 9.27
N GLY A 171 -12.82 -9.93 8.67
CA GLY A 171 -11.62 -9.26 8.17
C GLY A 171 -11.86 -8.55 6.84
N ALA A 172 -10.89 -7.74 6.41
CA ALA A 172 -11.01 -6.90 5.22
C ALA A 172 -11.45 -7.70 3.98
N VAL A 173 -10.68 -8.72 3.57
CA VAL A 173 -11.01 -9.57 2.41
C VAL A 173 -12.32 -10.33 2.62
N GLY A 174 -12.47 -11.00 3.77
CA GLY A 174 -13.63 -11.86 4.05
C GLY A 174 -14.95 -11.08 4.03
N SER A 175 -14.95 -9.85 4.53
CA SER A 175 -16.14 -9.00 4.53
C SER A 175 -16.58 -8.63 3.11
N VAL A 176 -15.63 -8.38 2.20
CA VAL A 176 -15.92 -8.13 0.79
C VAL A 176 -16.43 -9.41 0.11
N VAL A 177 -15.84 -10.57 0.37
CA VAL A 177 -16.33 -11.87 -0.14
C VAL A 177 -17.80 -12.09 0.26
N VAL A 178 -18.15 -11.82 1.51
CA VAL A 178 -19.54 -11.94 2.01
C VAL A 178 -20.51 -11.08 1.20
N GLN A 179 -20.16 -9.82 0.92
CA GLN A 179 -21.02 -8.93 0.15
C GLN A 179 -21.10 -9.37 -1.32
N LEU A 180 -19.99 -9.78 -1.92
CA LEU A 180 -19.94 -10.28 -3.30
C LEU A 180 -20.75 -11.57 -3.48
N ALA A 181 -20.73 -12.47 -2.50
CA ALA A 181 -21.49 -13.71 -2.49
C ALA A 181 -22.99 -13.44 -2.39
N LYS A 182 -23.41 -12.54 -1.49
CA LYS A 182 -24.81 -12.12 -1.36
C LYS A 182 -25.33 -11.48 -2.66
N ALA A 183 -24.56 -10.59 -3.26
CA ALA A 183 -24.93 -9.94 -4.53
C ALA A 183 -25.08 -10.92 -5.71
N ARG A 184 -24.50 -12.13 -5.60
CA ARG A 184 -24.57 -13.20 -6.60
C ARG A 184 -25.62 -14.28 -6.30
N GLY A 185 -26.46 -14.10 -5.28
CA GLY A 185 -27.49 -15.09 -4.92
C GLY A 185 -26.93 -16.39 -4.32
N LEU A 186 -25.73 -16.35 -3.75
CA LEU A 186 -25.12 -17.52 -3.09
C LEU A 186 -25.67 -17.70 -1.68
N LYS A 187 -25.71 -18.96 -1.21
CA LYS A 187 -25.94 -19.28 0.20
C LYS A 187 -24.64 -19.07 0.96
N LEU A 188 -24.71 -18.50 2.17
CA LEU A 188 -23.53 -18.09 2.93
C LEU A 188 -23.50 -18.72 4.32
N SER A 189 -22.35 -19.29 4.66
CA SER A 189 -21.97 -19.56 6.05
C SER A 189 -20.68 -18.80 6.36
N ALA A 190 -20.72 -17.93 7.37
CA ALA A 190 -19.62 -17.00 7.66
C ALA A 190 -19.10 -17.21 9.08
N LEU A 191 -17.80 -17.43 9.21
CA LEU A 191 -17.11 -17.57 10.48
C LEU A 191 -16.23 -16.34 10.73
N PRO A 192 -16.35 -15.64 11.87
CA PRO A 192 -15.63 -14.40 12.12
C PRO A 192 -14.12 -14.60 12.29
N VAL A 193 -13.70 -15.83 12.66
CA VAL A 193 -12.30 -16.20 12.89
C VAL A 193 -11.74 -17.00 11.72
N ALA A 194 -10.43 -16.87 11.49
CA ALA A 194 -9.72 -17.77 10.57
C ALA A 194 -9.72 -19.19 11.14
N LEU A 195 -10.03 -20.18 10.30
CA LEU A 195 -9.96 -21.58 10.70
C LEU A 195 -8.48 -21.99 10.76
N LYS A 196 -8.03 -22.47 11.91
CA LYS A 196 -6.60 -22.81 12.13
C LYS A 196 -6.09 -23.99 11.27
N ASN A 197 -6.97 -24.72 10.56
CA ASN A 197 -6.64 -25.94 9.82
C ASN A 197 -7.40 -26.10 8.48
N VAL A 198 -7.80 -25.01 7.83
CA VAL A 198 -8.38 -25.09 6.48
C VAL A 198 -7.36 -24.53 5.49
N LEU A 199 -6.74 -25.42 4.72
CA LEU A 199 -6.03 -25.07 3.50
C LEU A 199 -7.07 -24.58 2.48
N ILE A 200 -6.89 -23.35 2.02
CA ILE A 200 -7.34 -22.95 0.68
C ILE A 200 -6.09 -22.96 -0.19
#